data_AF-A0A9Q1GD61-F1
#
_entry.id   AF-A0A9Q1GD61-F1
#
_cell.length_a   1.000
_cell.length_b   1.000
_cell.length_c   1.000
_cell.angle_alpha   90.00
_cell.angle_beta   90.00
_cell.angle_gamma   90.00
#
_symmetry.space_group_name_H-M   'P 1'
#
loop_
_entity.id
_entity.type
_entity.pdbx_description
1 polymer ?
#
loop_
_entity_poly.entity_id
_entity_poly.type
_entity_poly.pdbx_seq_one_letter_code
_entity_poly.pdbx_strand_id
1 'polypeptide(L)'
;MLRAVEACKEGMSVRQAVRIYKVPRSTLADRVNGRVTHGAVSGPGQLLSKSDELSLVRYCQYMASHGHPLIKNQCFAFGTSIRRERDPNAQPLSRTWWRNFHQRHHLDLTII
;
A
#
# COMPACT_ATOMS: atom_id res chain seq x y z
N MET A 1 2.20 6.70 19.10
CA MET A 1 3.33 7.06 18.20
C MET A 1 3.12 8.41 17.51
N LEU A 2 2.03 8.63 16.76
CA LEU A 2 1.73 9.91 16.07
C LEU A 2 1.84 11.14 16.98
N ARG A 3 1.09 11.12 18.10
CA ARG A 3 1.12 12.18 19.11
C ARG A 3 2.51 12.52 19.64
N ALA A 4 3.41 11.53 19.72
CA ALA A 4 4.79 11.75 20.18
C ALA A 4 5.66 12.42 19.10
N VAL A 5 5.42 12.11 17.82
CA VAL A 5 6.10 12.74 16.69
C VAL A 5 5.63 14.18 16.50
N GLU A 6 4.32 14.42 16.62
CA GLU A 6 3.71 15.76 16.57
C GLU A 6 4.26 16.67 17.68
N ALA A 7 4.24 16.22 18.94
CA ALA A 7 4.80 16.97 20.05
C ALA A 7 6.28 17.34 19.84
N CYS A 8 7.08 16.44 19.25
CA CYS A 8 8.47 16.74 18.92
C CYS A 8 8.62 17.78 17.80
N LYS A 9 7.72 17.79 16.81
CA LYS A 9 7.69 18.81 15.76
C LYS A 9 7.24 20.18 16.30
N GLU A 10 6.39 20.19 17.32
CA GLU A 10 5.95 21.38 18.05
C GLU A 10 7.00 21.94 19.02
N GLY A 11 8.20 21.32 19.09
CA GLY A 11 9.34 21.82 19.88
C GLY A 11 9.63 21.02 21.15
N MET A 12 8.87 19.96 21.47
CA MET A 12 9.17 19.09 22.61
C MET A 12 10.43 18.25 22.36
N SER A 13 11.33 18.17 23.34
CA SER A 13 12.51 17.30 23.20
C SER A 13 12.12 15.82 23.07
N VAL A 14 12.83 15.07 22.22
CA VAL A 14 12.64 13.62 22.03
C VAL A 14 12.70 12.86 23.36
N ARG A 15 13.56 13.30 24.30
CA ARG A 15 13.72 12.67 25.62
C ARG A 15 12.48 12.87 26.50
N GLN A 16 11.88 14.06 26.46
CA GLN A 16 10.64 14.37 27.17
C GLN A 16 9.45 13.62 26.56
N ALA A 17 9.36 13.60 25.23
CA ALA A 17 8.31 12.88 24.51
C ALA A 17 8.35 11.36 24.79
N VAL A 18 9.53 10.75 24.85
CA VAL A 18 9.69 9.34 25.25
C VAL A 18 9.11 9.06 26.63
N ARG A 19 9.35 9.95 27.61
CA ARG A 19 8.86 9.78 28.98
C ARG A 19 7.34 9.92 29.08
N ILE A 20 6.77 10.92 28.39
CA ILE A 20 5.34 11.23 28.44
C ILE A 20 4.53 10.18 27.67
N TYR A 21 4.93 9.90 26.42
CA TYR A 21 4.18 9.03 25.53
C TYR A 21 4.58 7.55 25.61
N LYS A 22 5.58 7.21 26.45
CA LYS A 22 6.07 5.84 26.67
C LYS A 22 6.38 5.10 25.36
N VAL A 23 7.08 5.78 24.44
CA VAL A 23 7.49 5.24 23.14
C VAL A 23 9.00 4.95 23.13
N PRO A 24 9.49 3.95 22.38
CA PRO A 24 10.92 3.69 22.27
C PRO A 24 11.67 4.88 21.65
N ARG A 25 12.82 5.22 22.25
CA ARG A 25 13.61 6.40 21.86
C ARG A 25 14.12 6.34 20.42
N SER A 26 14.70 5.21 20.01
CA SER A 26 15.22 5.02 18.64
C SER A 26 14.11 5.16 17.61
N THR A 27 12.99 4.48 17.84
CA THR A 27 11.78 4.51 17.01
C THR A 27 11.19 5.91 16.85
N LEU A 28 11.22 6.73 17.91
CA LEU A 28 10.81 8.13 17.84
C LEU A 28 11.82 8.99 17.08
N ALA A 29 13.11 8.85 17.38
CA ALA A 29 14.17 9.59 16.71
C ALA A 29 14.19 9.34 15.20
N ASP A 30 14.05 8.08 14.76
CA ASP A 30 13.99 7.72 13.34
C ASP A 30 12.82 8.40 12.60
N ARG A 31 11.69 8.60 13.28
CA ARG A 31 10.51 9.28 12.71
C ARG A 31 10.62 10.79 12.73
N VAL A 32 11.23 11.37 13.77
CA VAL A 32 11.48 12.81 13.87
C VAL A 32 12.52 13.24 12.84
N ASN A 33 13.58 12.45 12.65
CA ASN A 33 14.64 12.73 11.68
C ASN A 33 14.25 12.38 10.23
N GLY A 34 13.02 11.91 9.99
CA GLY A 34 12.52 11.58 8.65
C GLY A 34 13.07 10.28 8.04
N ARG A 35 13.89 9.51 8.77
CA ARG A 35 14.42 8.21 8.31
C ARG A 35 13.31 7.19 8.09
N VAL A 36 12.24 7.28 8.88
CA VAL A 36 11.06 6.40 8.78
C VAL A 36 9.81 7.25 8.75
N THR A 37 9.02 7.13 7.68
CA THR A 37 7.69 7.74 7.63
C THR A 37 6.73 6.97 8.55
N HIS A 38 5.89 7.69 9.29
CA HIS A 38 4.87 7.03 10.11
C HIS A 38 3.88 6.30 9.19
N GLY A 39 3.56 5.04 9.52
CA GLY A 39 2.74 4.17 8.66
C GLY A 39 3.51 3.47 7.54
N ALA A 40 4.84 3.61 7.45
CA ALA A 40 5.65 2.80 6.55
C ALA A 40 5.49 1.31 6.89
N VAL A 41 5.30 0.49 5.85
CA VAL A 41 5.19 -0.96 5.95
C VAL A 41 6.53 -1.58 5.59
N SER A 42 6.98 -2.56 6.37
CA SER A 42 8.21 -3.30 6.06
C SER A 42 8.01 -4.22 4.86
N GLY A 43 9.03 -4.30 4.00
CA GLY A 43 9.08 -5.21 2.86
C GLY A 43 9.14 -4.49 1.51
N PRO A 44 9.19 -5.27 0.41
CA PRO A 44 9.20 -4.72 -0.94
C PRO A 44 7.93 -3.91 -1.22
N GLY A 45 8.08 -2.83 -1.98
CA GLY A 45 6.95 -2.04 -2.45
C GLY A 45 5.95 -2.84 -3.28
N GLN A 46 4.76 -2.28 -3.48
CA GLN A 46 3.77 -2.86 -4.38
C GLN A 46 4.35 -2.99 -5.80
N LEU A 47 4.08 -4.12 -6.46
CA LEU A 47 4.54 -4.38 -7.84
C LEU A 47 3.86 -3.48 -8.88
N LEU A 48 2.65 -3.02 -8.57
CA LEU A 48 1.93 -2.00 -9.32
C LEU A 48 1.87 -0.74 -8.45
N SER A 49 1.88 0.42 -9.08
CA SER A 49 1.65 1.65 -8.34
C SER A 49 0.21 1.72 -7.83
N LYS A 50 -0.05 2.51 -6.78
CA LYS A 50 -1.40 2.68 -6.24
C LYS A 50 -2.41 3.15 -7.28
N SER A 51 -2.00 4.02 -8.22
CA SER A 51 -2.84 4.49 -9.30
C SER A 51 -3.19 3.38 -10.29
N ASP A 52 -2.22 2.55 -10.66
CA ASP A 52 -2.45 1.42 -11.57
C ASP A 52 -3.38 0.38 -10.94
N GLU A 53 -3.14 0.07 -9.66
CA GLU A 53 -3.96 -0.86 -8.89
C GLU A 53 -5.41 -0.36 -8.82
N LEU A 54 -5.61 0.94 -8.59
CA LEU A 54 -6.93 1.57 -8.57
C LEU A 54 -7.62 1.56 -9.94
N SER A 55 -6.89 1.83 -11.02
CA SER A 55 -7.43 1.75 -12.39
C SER A 55 -7.90 0.33 -12.72
N LEU A 56 -7.14 -0.69 -12.31
CA LEU A 56 -7.52 -2.08 -12.47
C LEU A 56 -8.80 -2.42 -11.69
N VAL A 57 -8.93 -1.95 -10.43
CA VAL A 57 -10.15 -2.13 -9.62
C VAL A 57 -11.36 -1.48 -10.28
N ARG A 58 -11.23 -0.23 -10.74
CA ARG A 58 -12.32 0.48 -11.44
C ARG A 58 -12.76 -0.25 -12.70
N TYR A 59 -11.80 -0.81 -13.44
CA TYR A 59 -12.11 -1.62 -14.61
C TYR A 59 -12.84 -2.91 -14.24
N CYS A 60 -12.45 -3.60 -13.16
CA CYS A 60 -13.18 -4.75 -12.63
C CYS A 60 -14.64 -4.41 -12.28
N GLN A 61 -14.86 -3.28 -11.59
CA GLN A 61 -16.19 -2.81 -11.22
C GLN A 61 -17.04 -2.46 -12.45
N TYR A 62 -16.46 -1.76 -13.41
CA TYR A 62 -17.10 -1.44 -14.69
C TYR A 62 -17.54 -2.71 -15.42
N MET A 63 -16.66 -3.69 -15.53
CA MET A 63 -16.97 -4.95 -16.21
C MET A 63 -18.08 -5.74 -15.48
N ALA A 64 -18.04 -5.79 -14.15
CA ALA A 64 -19.08 -6.41 -13.35
C ALA A 64 -20.45 -5.72 -13.52
N SER A 65 -20.50 -4.38 -13.54
CA SER A 65 -21.74 -3.63 -13.73
C SER A 65 -22.38 -3.82 -15.10
N HIS A 66 -21.60 -4.27 -16.09
CA HIS A 66 -22.07 -4.57 -17.45
C HIS A 66 -22.32 -6.08 -17.65
N GLY A 67 -22.39 -6.87 -16.57
CA GLY A 67 -22.70 -8.31 -16.64
C GLY A 67 -21.52 -9.19 -17.06
N HIS A 68 -20.30 -8.66 -17.02
CA HIS A 68 -19.08 -9.38 -17.40
C HIS A 68 -18.04 -9.34 -16.27
N PRO A 69 -18.32 -9.95 -15.09
CA PRO A 69 -17.37 -9.98 -13.98
C PRO A 69 -16.02 -10.58 -14.43
N LEU A 70 -14.91 -9.89 -14.13
CA LEU A 70 -13.59 -10.35 -14.54
C LEU A 70 -13.17 -11.59 -13.74
N ILE A 71 -12.74 -12.62 -14.47
CA ILE A 71 -12.18 -13.83 -13.87
C ILE A 71 -10.74 -13.54 -13.44
N LYS A 72 -10.30 -14.11 -12.32
CA LYS A 72 -8.93 -14.00 -11.76
C LYS A 72 -7.80 -14.00 -12.81
N ASN A 73 -7.87 -14.84 -13.84
CA ASN A 73 -6.87 -14.93 -14.90
C ASN A 73 -6.79 -13.66 -15.77
N GLN A 74 -7.91 -13.00 -16.01
CA GLN A 74 -7.96 -11.73 -16.72
C GLN A 74 -7.31 -10.62 -15.88
N CYS A 75 -7.58 -10.58 -14.57
CA CYS A 75 -6.91 -9.63 -13.68
C CYS A 75 -5.38 -9.82 -13.65
N PHE A 76 -4.88 -11.06 -13.73
CA PHE A 76 -3.44 -11.30 -13.89
C PHE A 76 -2.91 -10.78 -15.22
N ALA A 77 -3.62 -11.03 -16.32
CA ALA A 77 -3.20 -10.57 -17.64
C ALA A 77 -3.12 -9.04 -17.68
N PHE A 78 -4.16 -8.35 -17.22
CA PHE A 78 -4.20 -6.88 -17.17
C PHE A 78 -3.18 -6.29 -16.20
N GLY A 79 -3.05 -6.84 -15.00
CA GLY A 79 -2.05 -6.36 -14.06
C GLY A 79 -0.62 -6.58 -14.59
N THR A 80 -0.37 -7.69 -15.29
CA THR A 80 0.93 -7.98 -15.90
C THR A 80 1.20 -7.06 -17.09
N SER A 81 0.20 -6.74 -17.91
CA SER A 81 0.36 -5.79 -19.02
C SER A 81 0.68 -4.39 -18.52
N ILE A 82 -0.03 -3.89 -17.50
CA ILE A 82 0.25 -2.58 -16.89
C ILE A 82 1.68 -2.56 -16.30
N ARG A 83 2.11 -3.65 -15.65
CA ARG A 83 3.48 -3.74 -15.13
C ARG A 83 4.52 -3.72 -16.25
N ARG A 84 4.28 -4.41 -17.36
CA ARG A 84 5.20 -4.49 -18.50
C ARG A 84 5.31 -3.19 -19.29
N GLU A 85 4.28 -2.36 -19.24
CA GLU A 85 4.32 -1.02 -19.83
C GLU A 85 5.41 -0.14 -19.18
N ARG A 86 5.68 -0.35 -17.88
CA ARG A 86 6.75 0.35 -17.15
C ARG A 86 8.10 -0.35 -17.23
N ASP A 87 8.09 -1.67 -17.25
CA ASP A 87 9.29 -2.50 -17.35
C ASP A 87 9.00 -3.71 -18.26
N PRO A 88 9.42 -3.67 -19.54
CA PRO A 88 9.13 -4.73 -20.51
C PRO A 88 9.62 -6.12 -20.09
N ASN A 89 10.67 -6.18 -19.25
CA ASN A 89 11.25 -7.43 -18.75
C ASN A 89 10.66 -7.88 -17.41
N ALA A 90 9.64 -7.17 -16.91
CA ALA A 90 9.00 -7.49 -15.66
C ALA A 90 8.40 -8.90 -15.67
N GLN A 91 8.70 -9.63 -14.59
CA GLN A 91 8.10 -10.93 -14.34
C GLN A 91 6.58 -10.82 -14.16
N PRO A 92 5.81 -11.81 -14.63
CA PRO A 92 4.36 -11.83 -14.45
C PRO A 92 3.94 -11.74 -12.98
N LEU A 93 2.72 -11.28 -12.76
CA LEU A 93 2.16 -11.23 -11.41
C LEU A 93 1.88 -12.64 -10.88
N SER A 94 2.20 -12.86 -9.61
CA SER A 94 2.10 -14.17 -8.97
C SER A 94 0.78 -14.37 -8.22
N ARG A 95 0.48 -15.61 -7.86
CA ARG A 95 -0.68 -15.95 -7.01
C ARG A 95 -0.70 -15.19 -5.69
N THR A 96 0.48 -14.92 -5.12
CA THR A 96 0.64 -14.13 -3.89
C THR A 96 0.24 -12.67 -4.11
N TRP A 97 0.57 -12.10 -5.27
CA TRP A 97 0.11 -10.76 -5.62
C TRP A 97 -1.42 -10.69 -5.65
N TRP A 98 -2.09 -11.66 -6.28
CA TRP A 98 -3.56 -11.69 -6.32
C TRP A 98 -4.19 -11.77 -4.93
N ARG A 99 -3.65 -12.62 -4.05
CA ARG A 99 -4.14 -12.71 -2.66
C ARG A 99 -4.06 -11.34 -1.97
N ASN A 100 -2.93 -10.66 -2.10
CA ASN A 100 -2.71 -9.37 -1.45
C ASN A 100 -3.55 -8.25 -2.09
N PHE A 101 -3.67 -8.24 -3.43
CA PHE A 101 -4.54 -7.34 -4.19
C PHE A 101 -6.00 -7.48 -3.74
N HIS A 102 -6.49 -8.72 -3.72
CA HIS A 102 -7.85 -9.02 -3.29
C HIS A 102 -8.07 -8.66 -1.83
N GLN A 103 -7.11 -8.92 -0.93
CA GLN A 103 -7.23 -8.54 0.47
C GLN A 103 -7.30 -7.01 0.65
N ARG A 104 -6.51 -6.24 -0.10
CA ARG A 104 -6.54 -4.78 -0.06
C ARG A 104 -7.85 -4.20 -0.59
N HIS A 105 -8.42 -4.80 -1.63
CA HIS A 105 -9.59 -4.31 -2.35
C HIS A 105 -10.84 -5.18 -2.15
N HIS A 106 -10.91 -5.97 -1.08
CA HIS A 106 -11.99 -6.95 -0.89
C HIS A 106 -13.37 -6.29 -0.83
N LEU A 107 -13.48 -5.10 -0.25
CA LEU A 107 -14.73 -4.31 -0.19
C LEU A 107 -15.13 -3.75 -1.57
N ASP A 108 -14.14 -3.44 -2.42
CA ASP A 108 -14.37 -2.87 -3.75
C ASP A 108 -14.75 -3.94 -4.78
N LEU A 109 -14.35 -5.20 -4.52
CA LEU A 109 -14.50 -6.36 -5.39
C LEU A 109 -15.60 -7.33 -4.93
N THR A 110 -16.30 -7.07 -3.82
CA THR A 110 -17.35 -7.97 -3.28
C THR A 110 -18.63 -8.02 -4.13
N ILE A 111 -18.73 -7.17 -5.16
CA ILE A 111 -19.86 -7.09 -6.09
C ILE A 111 -19.65 -8.02 -7.32
N ILE A 112 -18.50 -8.71 -7.39
CA ILE A 112 -18.13 -9.67 -8.43
C ILE A 112 -18.47 -11.09 -7.96
#